data_AF-W7EG83-F1
#
_entry.id   AF-W7EG83-F1
#
_cell.length_a   1.000
_cell.length_b   1.000
_cell.length_c   1.000
_cell.angle_alpha   90.00
_cell.angle_beta   90.00
_cell.angle_gamma   90.00
#
_symmetry.space_group_name_H-M   'P 1'
#
loop_
_entity.id
_entity.type
_entity.pdbx_description
1 polymer ?
#
loop_
_entity_poly.entity_id
_entity_poly.type
_entity_poly.pdbx_seq_one_letter_code
_entity_poly.pdbx_strand_id
1 'polypeptide(L)' 'MAPDPDAIARCVLDTFDSLPDKRKPRPRSHGAREWVPLAGIVLSKGNRSLVCLRRYACLCP' A
#
# COMPACT_ATOMS: atom_id res chain seq x y z
N MET A 1 -3.32 21.93 -8.85
CA MET A 1 -4.35 20.86 -8.82
C MET A 1 -3.82 19.75 -7.94
N ALA A 2 -4.56 19.33 -6.92
CA ALA A 2 -4.18 18.14 -6.15
C ALA A 2 -4.35 16.88 -7.03
N PRO A 3 -3.54 15.82 -6.82
CA PRO A 3 -3.72 14.56 -7.51
C PRO A 3 -5.06 13.91 -7.13
N ASP A 4 -5.62 13.16 -8.07
CA ASP A 4 -6.84 12.39 -7.88
C ASP A 4 -6.67 11.36 -6.73
N PRO A 5 -7.61 11.31 -5.76
CA PRO A 5 -7.49 10.45 -4.60
C PRO A 5 -7.44 8.95 -4.97
N ASP A 6 -8.15 8.52 -6.00
CA ASP A 6 -8.13 7.12 -6.43
C ASP A 6 -6.78 6.76 -7.05
N ALA A 7 -6.17 7.69 -7.80
CA ALA A 7 -4.80 7.53 -8.30
C ALA A 7 -3.77 7.41 -7.16
N ILE A 8 -3.96 8.13 -6.05
CA ILE A 8 -3.12 7.99 -4.85
C ILE A 8 -3.31 6.60 -4.22
N ALA A 9 -4.55 6.17 -4.01
CA ALA A 9 -4.86 4.87 -3.41
C ALA A 9 -4.32 3.72 -4.27
N ARG A 10 -4.50 3.79 -5.60
CA ARG A 10 -3.96 2.85 -6.58
C ARG A 10 -2.44 2.77 -6.50
N CYS A 11 -1.77 3.93 -6.44
CA CYS A 11 -0.32 4.01 -6.32
C CYS A 11 0.21 3.33 -5.05
N VAL A 12 -0.56 3.34 -3.94
CA VAL A 12 -0.21 2.62 -2.70
C VAL A 12 -0.45 1.10 -2.85
N LEU A 13 -1.54 0.69 -3.50
CA LEU A 13 -1.90 -0.71 -3.69
C LEU A 13 -0.96 -1.45 -4.64
N ASP A 14 -0.70 -0.92 -5.85
CA ASP A 14 0.17 -1.56 -6.85
C ASP A 14 1.58 -1.81 -6.28
N THR A 15 2.02 -0.80 -5.54
CA THR A 15 3.23 -0.76 -4.72
C THR A 15 3.27 -1.84 -3.64
N PHE A 16 2.15 -2.08 -2.94
CA PHE A 16 2.04 -3.14 -1.94
C PHE A 16 2.05 -4.53 -2.60
N ASP A 17 1.35 -4.67 -3.72
CA ASP A 17 1.28 -5.92 -4.47
C ASP A 17 2.64 -6.31 -5.07
N SER A 18 3.47 -5.34 -5.44
CA SER A 18 4.84 -5.56 -5.93
C SER A 18 5.80 -6.07 -4.85
N LEU A 19 5.40 -6.11 -3.57
CA LEU A 19 6.27 -6.55 -2.49
C LEU A 19 6.45 -8.08 -2.50
N PRO A 20 7.63 -8.58 -2.09
CA PRO A 20 7.80 -10.00 -1.81
C PRO A 20 6.85 -10.47 -0.70
N ASP A 21 6.38 -11.71 -0.79
CA ASP A 21 5.38 -12.27 0.15
C ASP A 21 5.79 -12.19 1.62
N LYS A 22 7.09 -12.27 1.93
CA LYS A 22 7.62 -12.09 3.29
C LYS A 22 7.36 -10.71 3.92
N ARG A 23 6.98 -9.72 3.11
CA ARG A 23 6.60 -8.36 3.55
C ARG A 23 5.09 -8.14 3.55
N LYS A 24 4.31 -9.17 3.20
CA LYS A 24 2.84 -9.14 3.24
C LYS A 24 2.36 -9.87 4.50
N PRO A 25 1.17 -9.54 5.01
CA PRO A 25 0.58 -10.25 6.15
C PRO A 25 0.53 -11.75 5.87
N ARG A 26 1.00 -12.55 6.83
CA ARG A 26 0.96 -14.01 6.69
C ARG A 26 -0.49 -14.49 6.76
N PRO A 27 -0.91 -15.44 5.91
CA PRO A 27 -2.17 -16.14 6.10
C PRO A 27 -2.17 -16.81 7.48
N ARG A 28 -3.22 -16.66 8.28
CA ARG A 28 -3.36 -17.43 9.53
C ARG A 28 -3.72 -18.89 9.19
N SER A 29 -3.43 -19.81 10.10
CA SER A 29 -3.97 -21.17 10.05
C SER A 29 -5.49 -21.07 9.90
N HIS A 30 -6.07 -21.72 8.89
CA HIS A 30 -7.45 -21.60 8.37
C HIS A 30 -7.68 -20.69 7.14
N GLY A 31 -6.62 -20.13 6.53
CA GLY A 31 -6.75 -19.41 5.26
C GLY A 31 -7.37 -18.01 5.37
N ALA A 32 -7.70 -17.58 6.59
CA ALA A 32 -8.07 -16.21 6.88
C ALA A 32 -6.84 -15.30 6.76
N ARG A 33 -6.93 -14.25 5.93
CA ARG A 33 -5.95 -13.17 5.91
C ARG A 33 -6.34 -12.17 7.00
N GLU A 34 -5.37 -11.81 7.82
CA GLU A 34 -5.55 -10.75 8.80
C GLU A 34 -5.75 -9.41 8.08
N TRP A 35 -6.87 -8.74 8.36
CA TRP A 35 -7.13 -7.41 7.83
C TRP A 35 -6.32 -6.41 8.64
N VAL A 36 -5.24 -5.94 8.04
CA VAL A 36 -4.41 -4.89 8.59
C VAL A 36 -4.65 -3.59 7.80
N PRO A 37 -4.78 -2.43 8.47
CA PRO A 37 -4.85 -1.19 7.73
C PRO A 37 -3.53 -0.98 6.97
N LEU A 38 -3.66 -0.64 5.69
CA LEU A 38 -2.56 -0.29 4.81
C LEU A 38 -2.45 1.24 4.75
N ALA A 39 -1.25 1.75 5.01
CA ALA A 39 -0.93 3.17 4.86
C ALA A 39 0.28 3.34 3.95
N GLY A 40 0.31 4.43 3.20
CA GLY A 40 1.42 4.77 2.31
C GLY A 40 1.57 6.27 2.10
N ILE A 41 2.81 6.70 1.83
CA ILE A 41 3.12 8.10 1.49
C ILE A 41 3.43 8.17 -0.01
N VAL A 42 2.68 9.01 -0.73
CA VAL A 42 2.81 9.21 -2.17
C VAL A 42 3.34 10.61 -2.45
N LEU A 43 4.42 10.69 -3.22
CA LEU A 43 4.93 11.94 -3.78
C LEU A 43 4.32 12.19 -5.15
N SER A 44 3.95 13.44 -5.41
CA SER A 44 3.57 13.90 -6.75
C SER A 44 4.67 14.80 -7.30
N LYS A 45 5.24 14.44 -8.45
CA LYS A 45 6.13 15.34 -9.21
C LYS A 45 5.31 16.02 -10.29
N GLY A 46 4.89 17.26 -10.01
CA GLY A 46 3.93 17.97 -10.85
C GLY A 46 2.57 17.27 -10.88
N ASN A 47 1.89 17.34 -12.02
CA ASN A 47 0.55 16.80 -12.28
C ASN A 47 0.56 15.49 -13.08
N ARG A 48 1.73 14.81 -13.24
CA ARG A 48 1.85 13.65 -14.15
C ARG A 48 2.37 12.36 -13.53
N SER A 49 3.13 12.41 -12.44
CA SER A 49 3.74 11.19 -11.88
C SER A 49 3.59 11.10 -10.37
N LEU A 50 3.02 9.97 -9.92
CA LEU A 50 2.91 9.57 -8.52
C LEU A 50 3.95 8.49 -8.21
N VAL A 51 4.65 8.63 -7.09
CA VAL A 51 5.63 7.65 -6.59
C VAL A 51 5.37 7.39 -5.12
N CYS A 52 5.12 6.14 -4.75
CA CYS A 52 4.94 5.74 -3.36
C CYS A 52 6.30 5.41 -2.70
N LEU A 53 6.68 6.17 -1.66
CA LEU A 53 8.01 6.09 -1.04
C LEU A 53 8.09 5.05 0.09
N ARG A 54 7.07 4.95 0.93
CA ARG A 54 7.02 4.05 2.09
C ARG A 54 5.63 3.49 2.28
N ARG A 55 5.59 2.26 2.79
CA ARG A 55 4.37 1.53 3.13
C ARG A 55 4.46 1.05 4.56
N TYR A 56 3.36 1.15 5.30
CA TYR A 56 3.18 0.55 6.61
C TYR A 56 1.96 -0.35 6.54
N ALA A 57 2.14 -1.62 6.87
CA ALA A 57 1.03 -2.48 7.24
C ALA A 57 1.04 -2.52 8.77
N CYS A 58 -0.02 -2.04 9.43
CA CYS A 58 -0.14 -2.20 10.87
C CYS A 58 -0.40 -3.68 11.17
N LEU A 59 0.65 -4.44 11.45
CA LEU A 59 0.50 -5.77 12.01
C LEU A 59 -0.18 -5.62 13.38
N CYS A 60 -1.43 -6.09 13.51
CA CYS A 60 -2.02 -6.26 14.82
C CYS A 60 -1.16 -7.27 15.59
N PRO A 61 -0.79 -6.98 16.85
CA PRO A 61 -0.03 -7.90 17.69
C PRO A 61 -0.81 -9.19 18.00
#